data_AF-A0A3R7RG32-F1
#
_entry.id   AF-A0A3R7RG32-F1
#
_cell.length_a   1.000
_cell.length_b   1.000
_cell.length_c   1.000
_cell.angle_alpha   90.00
_cell.angle_beta   90.00
_cell.angle_gamma   90.00
#
_symmetry.space_group_name_H-M   'P 1'
#
loop_
_entity.id
_entity.type
_entity.pdbx_description
1 polymer ?
#
loop_
_entity_poly.entity_id
_entity_poly.type
_entity_poly.pdbx_seq_one_letter_code
_entity_poly.pdbx_strand_id
1 'polypeptide(L)'
;MPVQPKPTATALWLEQQRQREYKQHRQRVEQQKSCIDNKPPQALSLSNKRALMEQERCKVIEQENRRLVANMTNIMKRGGGIDNKEPWRNTNVERDAERRRMREQKRIEAENLRILKRLQGTKSVYCIEKWEADREQNEEYIARLCRYPYAPMDSPRAELE
;
A
#
# COMPACT_ATOMS: atom_id res chain seq x y z
N MET A 1 35.38 -30.26 101.20
CA MET A 1 34.31 -29.32 100.79
C MET A 1 34.55 -28.00 101.53
N PRO A 2 34.70 -26.85 100.85
CA PRO A 2 34.80 -25.58 101.57
C PRO A 2 33.50 -25.32 102.33
N VAL A 3 33.59 -25.11 103.65
CA VAL A 3 32.45 -24.81 104.52
C VAL A 3 31.99 -23.39 104.20
N GLN A 4 30.78 -23.26 103.66
CA GLN A 4 30.21 -21.95 103.35
C GLN A 4 29.79 -21.25 104.67
N PRO A 5 30.11 -19.96 104.84
CA PRO A 5 29.69 -19.22 106.03
C PRO A 5 28.16 -19.14 106.09
N LYS A 6 27.58 -19.25 107.29
CA LYS A 6 26.14 -19.13 107.49
C LYS A 6 25.70 -17.71 107.10
N PRO A 7 24.66 -17.55 106.25
CA PRO A 7 24.29 -16.24 105.75
C PRO A 7 23.68 -15.39 106.87
N THR A 8 24.17 -14.15 106.98
CA THR A 8 23.60 -13.13 107.89
C THR A 8 22.22 -12.70 107.40
N ALA A 9 21.34 -12.26 108.29
CA ALA A 9 19.97 -11.83 107.95
C ALA A 9 19.92 -10.76 106.83
N THR A 10 20.91 -9.86 106.79
CA THR A 10 21.06 -8.85 105.74
C THR A 10 21.39 -9.45 104.37
N ALA A 11 22.20 -10.52 104.33
CA ALA A 11 22.54 -11.23 103.10
C ALA A 11 21.33 -11.98 102.52
N LEU A 12 20.52 -12.60 103.39
CA LEU A 12 19.27 -13.27 103.01
C LEU A 12 18.24 -12.28 102.43
N TRP A 13 18.10 -11.11 103.06
CA TRP A 13 17.20 -10.07 102.57
C TRP A 13 17.63 -9.53 101.20
N LEU A 14 18.92 -9.28 101.00
CA LEU A 14 19.46 -8.84 99.72
C LEU A 14 19.29 -9.89 98.62
N GLU A 15 19.44 -11.17 98.95
CA GLU A 15 19.17 -12.27 98.02
C GLU A 15 17.70 -12.36 97.65
N GLN A 16 16.79 -12.21 98.61
CA GLN A 16 15.35 -12.16 98.34
C GLN A 16 14.98 -10.96 97.45
N GLN A 17 15.55 -9.79 97.69
CA GLN A 17 15.32 -8.61 96.87
C GLN A 17 15.80 -8.85 95.42
N ARG A 18 17.01 -9.41 95.25
CA ARG A 18 17.54 -9.78 93.93
C ARG A 18 16.65 -10.79 93.21
N GLN A 19 16.15 -11.80 93.92
CA GLN A 19 15.19 -12.75 93.33
C GLN A 19 13.90 -12.07 92.88
N ARG A 20 13.40 -11.11 93.66
CA ARG A 20 12.19 -10.36 93.32
C ARG A 20 12.40 -9.48 92.08
N GLU A 21 13.52 -8.76 92.02
CA GLU A 21 13.90 -7.93 90.87
C GLU A 21 14.09 -8.77 89.60
N TYR A 22 14.74 -9.93 89.74
CA TYR A 22 14.91 -10.87 88.64
C TYR A 22 13.57 -11.39 88.09
N LYS A 23 12.63 -11.75 88.98
CA LYS A 23 11.27 -12.16 88.59
C LYS A 23 10.53 -11.04 87.87
N GLN A 24 10.60 -9.81 88.36
CA GLN A 24 9.97 -8.65 87.71
C GLN A 24 10.60 -8.33 86.34
N HIS A 25 11.92 -8.46 86.22
CA HIS A 25 12.61 -8.29 84.95
C HIS A 25 12.17 -9.35 83.93
N ARG A 26 12.13 -10.62 84.33
CA ARG A 26 11.65 -11.73 83.49
C ARG A 26 10.22 -11.50 83.02
N GLN A 27 9.32 -11.06 83.90
CA GLN A 27 7.95 -10.71 83.52
C GLN A 27 7.90 -9.56 82.50
N ARG A 28 8.73 -8.51 82.67
CA ARG A 28 8.80 -7.40 81.72
C ARG A 28 9.28 -7.84 80.33
N VAL A 29 10.30 -8.71 80.28
CA VAL A 29 10.82 -9.27 79.03
C VAL A 29 9.77 -10.15 78.35
N GLU A 30 9.07 -10.98 79.12
CA GLU A 30 8.02 -11.87 78.59
C GLU A 30 6.81 -11.11 78.06
N GLN A 31 6.43 -10.01 78.72
CA GLN A 31 5.31 -9.16 78.30
C GLN A 31 5.66 -8.16 77.20
N GLN A 32 6.95 -8.03 76.85
CA GLN A 32 7.39 -7.10 75.83
C GLN A 32 6.94 -7.57 74.44
N LYS A 33 6.06 -6.79 73.80
CA LYS A 33 5.62 -7.04 72.42
C LYS A 33 6.75 -6.71 71.44
N SER A 34 6.95 -7.55 70.43
CA SER A 34 7.89 -7.29 69.34
C SER A 34 7.47 -6.03 68.57
N CYS A 35 8.35 -5.03 68.46
CA CYS A 35 8.10 -3.80 67.71
C CYS A 35 8.28 -3.98 66.18
N ILE A 36 8.90 -5.09 65.77
CA ILE A 36 9.21 -5.40 64.37
C ILE A 36 8.43 -6.64 63.96
N ASP A 37 7.71 -6.54 62.85
CA ASP A 37 7.04 -7.68 62.25
C ASP A 37 8.07 -8.60 61.59
N ASN A 38 8.35 -9.73 62.24
CA ASN A 38 9.23 -10.78 61.71
C ASN A 38 8.43 -11.94 61.09
N LYS A 39 7.12 -11.74 60.83
CA LYS A 39 6.33 -12.77 60.14
C LYS A 39 6.82 -12.91 58.70
N PRO A 40 6.88 -14.14 58.17
CA PRO A 40 7.17 -14.33 56.76
C PRO A 40 6.12 -13.58 55.93
N PRO A 41 6.51 -12.93 54.82
CA PRO A 41 5.53 -12.29 53.94
C PRO A 41 4.51 -13.32 53.49
N GLN A 42 3.24 -12.91 53.43
CA GLN A 42 2.17 -13.76 52.92
C GLN A 42 2.56 -14.23 51.51
N ALA A 43 2.61 -15.55 51.32
CA ALA A 43 3.03 -16.15 50.06
C ALA A 43 2.11 -15.65 48.93
N LEU A 44 2.54 -14.60 48.22
CA LEU A 44 1.91 -14.16 46.98
C LEU A 44 2.12 -15.29 45.98
N SER A 45 1.09 -16.13 45.84
CA SER A 45 1.21 -17.33 45.03
C SER A 45 1.62 -16.93 43.62
N LEU A 46 2.78 -17.43 43.17
CA LEU A 46 3.24 -17.33 41.78
C LEU A 46 2.22 -17.92 40.79
N SER A 47 1.14 -18.54 41.31
CA SER A 47 -0.04 -19.01 40.60
C SER A 47 -0.64 -17.94 39.68
N ASN A 48 -0.73 -16.69 40.13
CA ASN A 48 -1.38 -15.64 39.33
C ASN A 48 -0.60 -15.32 38.04
N LYS A 49 0.74 -15.31 38.11
CA LYS A 49 1.58 -15.07 36.92
C LYS A 49 1.53 -16.26 35.96
N ARG A 50 1.57 -17.49 36.49
CA ARG A 50 1.44 -18.71 35.67
C ARG A 50 0.08 -18.79 35.00
N ALA A 51 -1.00 -18.52 35.73
CA ALA A 51 -2.35 -18.50 35.18
C ALA A 51 -2.51 -17.43 34.09
N LEU A 52 -1.93 -16.24 34.29
CA LEU A 52 -1.95 -15.18 33.28
C LEU A 52 -1.21 -15.59 32.00
N MET A 53 0.00 -16.15 32.13
CA MET A 53 0.78 -16.63 30.98
C MET A 53 0.05 -17.74 30.22
N GLU A 54 -0.58 -18.68 30.93
CA GLU A 54 -1.38 -19.73 30.30
C GLU A 54 -2.60 -19.14 29.57
N GLN A 55 -3.27 -18.16 30.17
CA GLN A 55 -4.39 -17.47 29.54
C GLN A 55 -3.96 -16.73 28.27
N GLU A 56 -2.82 -16.05 28.28
CA GLU A 56 -2.25 -15.39 27.09
C GLU A 56 -1.91 -16.40 26.00
N ARG A 57 -1.27 -17.51 26.36
CA ARG A 57 -0.98 -18.61 25.43
C ARG A 57 -2.26 -19.19 24.81
N CYS A 58 -3.29 -19.44 25.62
CA CYS A 58 -4.59 -19.90 25.11
C CYS A 58 -5.23 -18.90 24.15
N LYS A 59 -5.18 -17.60 24.45
CA LYS A 59 -5.71 -16.55 23.55
C LYS A 59 -5.02 -16.54 22.19
N VAL A 60 -3.69 -16.70 22.17
CA VAL A 60 -2.92 -16.78 20.91
C VAL A 60 -3.36 -17.99 20.09
N ILE A 61 -3.42 -19.17 20.73
CA ILE A 61 -3.85 -20.42 20.10
C ILE A 61 -5.28 -20.29 19.54
N GLU A 62 -6.20 -19.68 20.29
CA GLU A 62 -7.58 -19.46 19.83
C GLU A 62 -7.65 -18.53 18.61
N GLN A 63 -6.86 -17.45 18.58
CA GLN A 63 -6.80 -16.55 17.43
C GLN A 63 -6.26 -17.27 16.19
N GLU A 64 -5.18 -18.06 16.33
CA GLU A 64 -4.62 -18.84 15.24
C GLU A 64 -5.60 -19.91 14.74
N ASN A 65 -6.29 -20.60 15.65
CA ASN A 65 -7.32 -21.58 15.29
C ASN A 65 -8.47 -20.93 14.51
N ARG A 66 -8.94 -19.74 14.92
CA ARG A 66 -9.96 -18.99 14.15
C ARG A 66 -9.46 -18.62 12.76
N ARG A 67 -8.21 -18.16 12.64
CA ARG A 67 -7.59 -17.83 11.36
C ARG A 67 -7.45 -19.07 10.46
N LEU A 68 -7.03 -20.19 11.03
CA LEU A 68 -6.89 -21.46 10.32
C LEU A 68 -8.26 -21.93 9.79
N VAL A 69 -9.29 -21.94 10.64
CA VAL A 69 -10.66 -22.31 10.24
C VAL A 69 -11.17 -21.37 9.15
N ALA A 70 -10.99 -20.06 9.28
CA ALA A 70 -11.37 -19.11 8.23
C ALA A 70 -10.67 -19.43 6.90
N ASN A 71 -9.36 -19.69 6.92
CA ASN A 71 -8.60 -20.07 5.74
C ASN A 71 -9.10 -21.39 5.13
N MET A 72 -9.33 -22.42 5.95
CA MET A 72 -9.87 -23.69 5.50
C MET A 72 -11.26 -23.53 4.87
N THR A 73 -12.16 -22.77 5.50
CA THR A 73 -13.49 -22.51 4.92
C THR A 73 -13.39 -21.78 3.58
N ASN A 74 -12.45 -20.84 3.43
CA ASN A 74 -12.19 -20.17 2.16
C ASN A 74 -11.68 -21.14 1.10
N ILE A 75 -10.78 -22.06 1.46
CA ILE A 75 -10.26 -23.11 0.56
C ILE A 75 -11.39 -24.06 0.15
N MET A 76 -12.21 -24.52 1.10
CA MET A 76 -13.36 -25.40 0.86
C MET A 76 -14.40 -24.73 -0.06
N LYS A 77 -14.73 -23.45 0.20
CA LYS A 77 -15.65 -22.67 -0.66
C LYS A 77 -15.10 -22.46 -2.08
N ARG A 78 -13.78 -22.25 -2.22
CA ARG A 78 -13.12 -22.05 -3.52
C ARG A 78 -12.86 -23.37 -4.26
N GLY A 79 -13.09 -24.53 -3.65
CA GLY A 79 -13.02 -25.83 -4.30
C GLY A 79 -11.61 -26.28 -4.73
N GLY A 80 -10.55 -25.76 -4.11
CA GLY A 80 -9.18 -26.22 -4.37
C GLY A 80 -8.56 -25.75 -5.69
N GLY A 81 -9.09 -24.70 -6.32
CA GLY A 81 -8.45 -24.08 -7.48
C GLY A 81 -7.10 -23.46 -7.11
N ILE A 82 -6.00 -24.15 -7.42
CA ILE A 82 -4.69 -23.51 -7.56
C ILE A 82 -4.84 -22.53 -8.72
N ASP A 83 -4.54 -21.25 -8.50
CA ASP A 83 -4.46 -20.27 -9.58
C ASP A 83 -3.22 -20.56 -10.42
N ASN A 84 -3.24 -21.69 -11.13
CA ASN A 84 -2.29 -22.01 -12.18
C ASN A 84 -2.73 -21.33 -13.48
N LYS A 85 -3.18 -20.08 -13.39
CA LYS A 85 -3.19 -19.21 -14.56
C LYS A 85 -1.79 -18.63 -14.62
N GLU A 86 -1.07 -19.03 -15.67
CA GLU A 86 0.19 -18.42 -16.04
C GLU A 86 0.10 -16.89 -15.88
N PRO A 87 0.93 -16.25 -15.03
CA PRO A 87 0.89 -14.80 -14.80
C PRO A 87 1.16 -13.97 -16.07
N TRP A 88 1.56 -14.63 -17.17
CA TRP A 88 1.83 -14.06 -18.49
C TRP A 88 0.62 -14.05 -19.41
N ARG A 89 -0.45 -14.77 -19.08
CA ARG A 89 -1.65 -14.88 -19.92
C ARG A 89 -2.51 -13.64 -19.69
N ASN A 90 -2.04 -12.51 -20.20
CA ASN A 90 -2.72 -11.23 -20.16
C ASN A 90 -4.06 -11.34 -20.89
N THR A 91 -5.15 -11.50 -20.15
CA THR A 91 -6.52 -11.42 -20.68
C THR A 91 -6.86 -10.05 -21.28
N ASN A 92 -5.97 -9.07 -21.11
CA ASN A 92 -6.11 -7.71 -21.63
C ASN A 92 -5.51 -7.49 -23.03
N VAL A 93 -4.91 -8.50 -23.68
CA VAL A 93 -4.27 -8.33 -25.00
C VAL A 93 -5.24 -7.74 -26.03
N GLU A 94 -6.49 -8.19 -26.05
CA GLU A 94 -7.51 -7.66 -26.97
C GLU A 94 -7.87 -6.19 -26.67
N ARG A 95 -8.05 -5.87 -25.39
CA ARG A 95 -8.31 -4.49 -24.91
C ARG A 95 -7.14 -3.56 -25.21
N ASP A 96 -5.92 -4.04 -25.10
CA ASP A 96 -4.71 -3.27 -25.37
C ASP A 96 -4.46 -3.11 -26.88
N ALA A 97 -4.85 -4.09 -27.69
CA ALA A 97 -4.84 -4.00 -29.16
C ALA A 97 -5.88 -2.99 -29.67
N GLU A 98 -7.11 -3.02 -29.13
CA GLU A 98 -8.15 -2.06 -29.48
C GLU A 98 -7.77 -0.62 -29.09
N ARG A 99 -7.20 -0.45 -27.89
CA ARG A 99 -6.68 0.85 -27.45
C ARG A 99 -5.56 1.37 -28.34
N ARG A 100 -4.67 0.49 -28.82
CA ARG A 100 -3.63 0.87 -29.80
C ARG A 100 -4.24 1.28 -31.14
N ARG A 101 -5.20 0.52 -31.67
CA ARG A 101 -5.91 0.87 -32.91
C ARG A 101 -6.59 2.24 -32.82
N MET A 102 -7.32 2.53 -31.73
CA MET A 102 -7.95 3.84 -31.54
C MET A 102 -6.95 5.00 -31.50
N ARG A 103 -5.76 4.79 -30.91
CA ARG A 103 -4.71 5.83 -30.87
C ARG A 103 -4.13 6.10 -32.25
N GLU A 104 -3.83 5.05 -33.02
CA GLU A 104 -3.35 5.20 -34.40
C GLU A 104 -4.40 5.86 -35.28
N GLN A 105 -5.68 5.49 -35.13
CA GLN A 105 -6.76 6.10 -35.91
C GLN A 105 -6.90 7.60 -35.63
N LYS A 106 -6.84 8.02 -34.36
CA LYS A 106 -6.82 9.45 -34.01
C LYS A 106 -5.61 10.19 -34.58
N ARG A 107 -4.44 9.54 -34.63
CA ARG A 107 -3.23 10.11 -35.23
C ARG A 107 -3.41 10.31 -36.74
N ILE A 108 -3.91 9.29 -37.43
CA ILE A 108 -4.20 9.33 -38.87
C ILE A 108 -5.22 10.42 -39.17
N GLU A 109 -6.31 10.52 -38.40
CA GLU A 109 -7.33 11.55 -38.56
C GLU A 109 -6.75 12.96 -38.42
N ALA A 110 -5.92 13.20 -37.40
CA ALA A 110 -5.27 14.50 -37.20
C ALA A 110 -4.31 14.85 -38.35
N GLU A 111 -3.60 13.87 -38.89
CA GLU A 111 -2.71 14.05 -40.03
C GLU A 111 -3.48 14.33 -41.33
N ASN A 112 -4.55 13.58 -41.58
CA ASN A 112 -5.46 13.80 -42.71
C ASN A 112 -6.08 15.20 -42.67
N LEU A 113 -6.48 15.67 -41.49
CA LEU A 113 -6.99 17.04 -41.29
C LEU A 113 -5.93 18.10 -41.62
N ARG A 114 -4.66 17.85 -41.26
CA ARG A 114 -3.55 18.76 -41.58
C ARG A 114 -3.31 18.81 -43.10
N ILE A 115 -3.31 17.66 -43.76
CA ILE A 115 -3.16 17.55 -45.22
C ILE A 115 -4.31 18.26 -45.93
N LEU A 116 -5.55 18.02 -45.50
CA LEU A 116 -6.73 18.64 -46.08
C LEU A 116 -6.67 20.17 -45.99
N LYS A 117 -6.32 20.71 -44.82
CA LYS A 117 -6.12 22.17 -44.64
C LYS A 117 -5.06 22.72 -45.58
N ARG A 118 -3.97 21.98 -45.77
CA ARG A 118 -2.91 22.37 -46.70
C ARG A 118 -3.42 22.38 -48.14
N LEU A 119 -4.09 21.33 -48.58
CA LEU A 119 -4.67 21.23 -49.92
C LEU A 119 -5.69 22.33 -50.22
N GLN A 120 -6.54 22.65 -49.25
CA GLN A 120 -7.52 23.73 -49.39
C GLN A 120 -6.88 25.12 -49.35
N GLY A 121 -5.80 25.30 -48.58
CA GLY A 121 -5.08 26.56 -48.48
C GLY A 121 -4.10 26.82 -49.63
N THR A 122 -3.69 25.79 -50.37
CA THR A 122 -2.81 25.95 -51.53
C THR A 122 -3.58 26.48 -52.73
N LYS A 123 -3.14 27.62 -53.26
CA LYS A 123 -3.64 28.15 -54.55
C LYS A 123 -3.11 27.30 -55.70
N SER A 124 -3.88 27.18 -56.78
CA SER A 124 -3.41 26.56 -58.01
C SER A 124 -2.20 27.34 -58.56
N VAL A 125 -1.18 26.61 -59.01
CA VAL A 125 -0.01 27.22 -59.68
C VAL A 125 -0.41 27.82 -61.02
N TYR A 126 -1.42 27.22 -61.66
CA TYR A 126 -1.96 27.65 -62.93
C TYR A 126 -3.17 28.55 -62.70
N CYS A 127 -3.13 29.73 -63.32
CA CYS A 127 -4.26 30.64 -63.42
C CYS A 127 -4.90 30.40 -64.78
N ILE A 128 -6.07 29.76 -64.79
CA ILE A 128 -6.79 29.39 -66.01
C ILE A 128 -7.11 30.65 -66.83
N GLU A 129 -7.58 31.71 -66.17
CA GLU A 129 -7.88 33.00 -66.82
C GLU A 129 -6.66 33.57 -67.55
N LYS A 130 -5.48 33.49 -66.93
CA LYS A 130 -4.23 33.93 -67.57
C LYS A 130 -3.87 33.04 -68.76
N TRP A 131 -4.04 31.73 -68.63
CA TRP A 131 -3.74 30.79 -69.71
C TRP A 131 -4.68 30.94 -70.89
N GLU A 132 -5.96 31.22 -70.65
CA GLU A 132 -6.94 31.52 -71.69
C GLU A 132 -6.58 32.83 -72.41
N ALA A 133 -6.22 33.88 -71.68
CA ALA A 133 -5.78 35.14 -72.26
C ALA A 133 -4.46 35.01 -73.06
N ASP A 134 -3.46 34.31 -72.50
CA ASP A 134 -2.18 34.05 -73.18
C ASP A 134 -2.41 33.21 -74.45
N ARG A 135 -3.36 32.26 -74.41
CA ARG A 135 -3.76 31.46 -75.56
C ARG A 135 -4.42 32.31 -76.64
N GLU A 136 -5.39 33.15 -76.29
CA GLU A 136 -6.08 34.04 -77.23
C GLU A 136 -5.07 34.96 -77.96
N GLN A 137 -4.15 35.56 -77.21
CA GLN A 137 -3.07 36.39 -77.77
C GLN A 137 -2.15 35.59 -78.71
N ASN A 138 -1.77 34.36 -78.32
CA ASN A 138 -0.97 33.50 -79.18
C ASN A 138 -1.72 33.11 -80.46
N GLU A 139 -3.01 32.83 -80.39
CA GLU A 139 -3.83 32.52 -81.57
C GLU A 139 -3.90 33.73 -82.52
N GLU A 140 -4.03 34.96 -82.00
CA GLU A 140 -3.92 36.17 -82.81
C GLU A 140 -2.54 36.32 -83.49
N TYR A 141 -1.44 36.09 -82.74
CA TYR A 141 -0.10 36.17 -83.31
C TYR A 141 0.12 35.14 -84.41
N ILE A 142 -0.35 33.91 -84.19
CA ILE A 142 -0.28 32.83 -85.17
C ILE A 142 -1.08 33.22 -86.42
N ALA A 143 -2.32 33.70 -86.27
CA ALA A 143 -3.14 34.14 -87.39
C ALA A 143 -2.47 35.24 -88.23
N ARG A 144 -1.74 36.16 -87.60
CA ARG A 144 -0.99 37.22 -88.30
C ARG A 144 0.30 36.71 -88.97
N LEU A 145 0.98 35.73 -88.38
CA LEU A 145 2.25 35.19 -88.89
C LEU A 145 2.05 34.10 -89.97
N CYS A 146 0.91 33.41 -89.95
CA CYS A 146 0.64 32.31 -90.84
C CYS A 146 0.43 32.78 -92.28
N ARG A 147 1.03 32.06 -93.24
CA ARG A 147 0.82 32.26 -94.68
C ARG A 147 -0.58 31.84 -95.15
N TYR A 148 -1.24 30.95 -94.43
CA TYR A 148 -2.56 30.39 -94.74
C TYR A 148 -3.55 30.72 -93.60
N PRO A 149 -4.87 30.76 -93.87
CA PRO A 149 -5.87 31.07 -92.84
C PRO A 149 -5.76 30.06 -91.68
N TYR A 150 -5.50 30.60 -90.48
CA TYR A 150 -5.39 29.83 -89.25
C TYR A 150 -6.77 29.57 -88.65
N ALA A 151 -7.05 28.32 -88.31
CA ALA A 151 -8.25 27.91 -87.59
C ALA A 151 -7.85 27.42 -86.19
N PRO A 152 -8.42 27.99 -85.11
CA PRO A 152 -8.21 27.49 -83.75
C PRO A 152 -8.63 26.01 -83.63
N MET A 153 -7.90 25.24 -82.82
CA MET A 153 -8.15 23.81 -82.61
C MET A 153 -9.52 23.49 -82.01
N ASP A 154 -10.12 24.46 -81.29
CA ASP A 154 -11.43 24.30 -80.64
C ASP A 154 -12.57 24.70 -81.58
N SER A 155 -12.27 25.22 -82.77
CA SER A 155 -13.27 25.49 -83.79
C SER A 155 -13.84 24.16 -84.28
N PRO A 156 -15.18 23.98 -84.32
CA PRO A 156 -15.78 22.81 -84.93
C PRO A 156 -15.25 22.71 -86.35
N ARG A 157 -14.58 21.60 -86.65
CA ARG A 157 -14.00 21.35 -87.97
C ARG A 157 -15.16 21.38 -88.96
N ALA A 158 -15.34 22.51 -89.66
CA ALA A 158 -16.34 22.60 -90.71
C ALA A 158 -16.06 21.45 -91.67
N GLU A 159 -17.01 20.53 -91.74
CA GLU A 159 -16.96 19.35 -92.60
C GLU A 159 -16.72 19.86 -94.03
N LEU A 160 -15.52 19.58 -94.55
CA LEU A 160 -15.15 19.90 -95.92
C LEU A 160 -15.86 18.88 -96.81
N GLU A 161 -16.87 19.35 -97.55
CA GLU A 161 -17.45 18.67 -98.72
C GLU A 161 -16.40 18.40 -99.82
#